data_AF-A0AA45G7B3-F1
#
_entry.id   AF-A0AA45G7B3-F1
#
_cell.length_a   1.000
_cell.length_b   1.000
_cell.length_c   1.000
_cell.angle_alpha   90.00
_cell.angle_beta   90.00
_cell.angle_gamma   90.00
#
_symmetry.space_group_name_H-M   'P 1'
#
loop_
_entity.id
_entity.type
_entity.pdbx_description
1 polymer ?
#
loop_
_entity_poly.entity_id
_entity_poly.type
_entity_poly.pdbx_seq_one_letter_code
_entity_poly.pdbx_strand_id
1 'polypeptide(L)'
;MSDDPKDPIDDFKQFESDLRKAERKVAGEIDPGLRALVVAVAVMVAAVSLALPHVAPSFFSLHGVNGFDVLSFDAKAQAAKITITSRVFVYLVLIFGIIASALALITRRWVLAWIALCGSMVSVPAGVLAWWSRNTPGLNALTGPDGKPLPPPDGVAIGLVIGLIAVVVLAFHWARVVWSRNAHQLVLENQRREAAAREEERMRRLTDPIRHESASEDD
;
A
#
# COMPACT_ATOMS: atom_id res chain seq x y z
N MET A 1 49.85 -34.69 -7.22
CA MET A 1 48.88 -33.59 -7.36
C MET A 1 47.70 -34.20 -8.11
N SER A 2 46.80 -34.87 -7.39
CA SER A 2 45.67 -35.60 -7.96
C SER A 2 44.51 -34.62 -8.13
N ASP A 3 44.14 -34.33 -9.37
CA ASP A 3 42.83 -33.77 -9.71
C ASP A 3 41.78 -34.84 -9.41
N ASP A 4 41.15 -34.73 -8.24
CA ASP A 4 39.97 -35.49 -7.88
C ASP A 4 38.78 -34.92 -8.68
N PRO A 5 38.08 -35.73 -9.50
CA PRO A 5 36.90 -35.24 -10.22
C PRO A 5 35.83 -34.89 -9.20
N LYS A 6 35.52 -33.59 -9.06
CA LYS A 6 34.44 -33.09 -8.21
C LYS A 6 33.17 -33.91 -8.46
N ASP A 7 32.74 -34.64 -7.44
CA ASP A 7 31.59 -35.53 -7.50
C ASP A 7 30.34 -34.71 -7.88
N PRO A 8 29.63 -35.02 -8.97
CA PRO A 8 28.49 -34.23 -9.47
C PRO A 8 27.38 -34.03 -8.41
N ILE A 9 27.31 -34.93 -7.42
CA ILE A 9 26.36 -34.89 -6.31
C ILE A 9 26.65 -33.71 -5.37
N ASP A 10 27.92 -33.35 -5.16
CA ASP A 10 28.32 -32.29 -4.22
C ASP A 10 28.12 -30.90 -4.82
N ASP A 11 28.36 -30.76 -6.13
CA ASP A 11 28.04 -29.56 -6.91
C ASP A 11 26.52 -29.30 -6.90
N PHE A 12 25.70 -30.33 -7.09
CA PHE A 12 24.24 -30.22 -7.05
C PHE A 12 23.69 -29.85 -5.66
N LYS A 13 24.28 -30.39 -4.58
CA LYS A 13 23.95 -29.99 -3.19
C LYS A 13 24.35 -28.55 -2.90
N GLN A 14 25.47 -28.10 -3.44
CA GLN A 14 25.91 -26.71 -3.33
C GLN A 14 24.92 -25.77 -4.04
N PHE A 15 24.48 -26.13 -5.26
CA PHE A 15 23.43 -25.41 -5.98
C PHE A 15 22.08 -25.42 -5.25
N GLU A 16 21.65 -26.52 -4.63
CA GLU A 16 20.44 -26.55 -3.78
C GLU A 16 20.59 -25.65 -2.55
N SER A 17 21.77 -25.66 -1.92
CA SER A 17 22.03 -24.86 -0.72
C SER A 17 22.06 -23.36 -1.04
N ASP A 18 22.58 -23.01 -2.21
CA ASP A 18 22.61 -21.64 -2.72
C ASP A 18 21.23 -21.22 -3.24
N LEU A 19 20.43 -22.13 -3.81
CA LEU A 19 19.02 -21.89 -4.11
C LEU A 19 18.20 -21.66 -2.84
N ARG A 20 18.38 -22.47 -1.78
CA ARG A 20 17.68 -22.30 -0.50
C ARG A 20 18.13 -21.05 0.25
N LYS A 21 19.40 -20.65 0.14
CA LYS A 21 19.89 -19.38 0.66
C LYS A 21 19.37 -18.21 -0.16
N ALA A 22 19.29 -18.33 -1.48
CA ALA A 22 18.67 -17.34 -2.36
C ALA A 22 17.16 -17.21 -2.10
N GLU A 23 16.45 -18.32 -1.92
CA GLU A 23 15.02 -18.38 -1.58
C GLU A 23 14.74 -17.82 -0.18
N ARG A 24 15.62 -18.10 0.79
CA ARG A 24 15.55 -17.53 2.15
C ARG A 24 15.88 -16.03 2.17
N LYS A 25 16.75 -15.56 1.26
CA LYS A 25 17.06 -14.14 1.06
C LYS A 25 15.92 -13.41 0.35
N VAL A 26 15.26 -14.07 -0.60
CA VAL A 26 14.06 -13.61 -1.31
C VAL A 26 12.81 -13.60 -0.41
N ALA A 27 12.73 -14.47 0.61
CA ALA A 27 11.60 -14.53 1.53
C ALA A 27 11.59 -13.40 2.59
N GLY A 28 12.73 -12.73 2.83
CA GLY A 28 12.87 -11.64 3.79
C GLY A 28 12.86 -10.24 3.17
N GLU A 29 13.29 -10.12 1.92
CA GLU A 29 13.28 -8.86 1.17
C GLU A 29 12.09 -8.84 0.23
N ILE A 30 11.01 -8.18 0.66
CA ILE A 30 10.07 -7.61 -0.30
C ILE A 30 10.86 -6.53 -1.03
N ASP A 31 11.52 -6.88 -2.14
CA ASP A 31 12.18 -5.93 -3.01
C ASP A 31 11.11 -5.39 -3.97
N PRO A 32 10.47 -4.25 -3.67
CA PRO A 32 9.42 -3.74 -4.50
C PRO A 32 10.09 -2.87 -5.57
N GLY A 33 11.21 -3.27 -6.19
CA GLY A 33 12.15 -2.40 -6.92
C GLY A 33 11.54 -1.16 -7.60
N LEU A 34 10.87 -1.34 -8.75
CA LEU A 34 10.24 -0.23 -9.48
C LEU A 34 8.96 0.31 -8.79
N ARG A 35 8.31 -0.49 -7.95
CA ARG A 35 7.00 -0.15 -7.33
C ARG A 35 7.17 0.70 -6.07
N ALA A 36 8.22 0.45 -5.29
CA ALA A 36 8.66 1.23 -4.16
C ALA A 36 9.02 2.64 -4.60
N LEU A 37 9.63 2.77 -5.78
CA LEU A 37 9.89 4.07 -6.39
C LEU A 37 8.58 4.82 -6.65
N VAL A 38 7.57 4.19 -7.25
CA VAL A 38 6.28 4.85 -7.48
C VAL A 38 5.58 5.23 -6.17
N VAL A 39 5.64 4.37 -5.16
CA VAL A 39 5.12 4.69 -3.82
C VAL A 39 5.90 5.85 -3.21
N ALA A 40 7.23 5.86 -3.30
CA ALA A 40 8.07 6.94 -2.77
C ALA A 40 7.77 8.27 -3.48
N VAL A 41 7.59 8.25 -4.81
CA VAL A 41 7.14 9.42 -5.58
C VAL A 41 5.74 9.84 -5.14
N ALA A 42 4.81 8.92 -4.95
CA ALA A 42 3.46 9.24 -4.48
C ALA A 42 3.46 9.85 -3.06
N VAL A 43 4.32 9.36 -2.16
CA VAL A 43 4.55 9.94 -0.82
C VAL A 43 5.11 11.35 -0.96
N MET A 44 6.08 11.57 -1.86
CA MET A 44 6.65 12.89 -2.11
C MET A 44 5.57 13.86 -2.64
N VAL A 45 4.73 13.40 -3.58
CA VAL A 45 3.61 14.19 -4.10
C VAL A 45 2.58 14.49 -3.01
N ALA A 46 2.29 13.55 -2.10
CA ALA A 46 1.44 13.79 -0.95
C ALA A 46 2.04 14.85 0.00
N ALA A 47 3.35 14.83 0.23
CA ALA A 47 4.05 15.83 1.02
C ALA A 47 4.02 17.22 0.36
N VAL A 48 4.26 17.28 -0.96
CA VAL A 48 4.15 18.53 -1.74
C VAL A 48 2.72 19.06 -1.71
N SER A 49 1.71 18.19 -1.81
CA SER A 49 0.30 18.58 -1.69
C SER A 49 0.00 19.27 -0.35
N LEU A 50 0.59 18.84 0.77
CA LEU A 50 0.44 19.50 2.07
C LEU A 50 1.12 20.88 2.14
N ALA A 51 2.23 21.05 1.42
CA ALA A 51 2.91 22.34 1.29
C ALA A 51 2.14 23.31 0.39
N LEU A 52 1.28 22.80 -0.49
CA LEU A 52 0.42 23.62 -1.33
C LEU A 52 -0.79 24.17 -0.55
N PRO A 53 -1.41 25.27 -1.03
CA PRO A 53 -2.64 25.78 -0.45
C PRO A 53 -3.76 24.75 -0.59
N HIS A 54 -4.39 24.43 0.54
CA HIS A 54 -5.62 23.62 0.57
C HIS A 54 -6.86 24.50 0.53
N VAL A 55 -6.72 25.78 0.85
CA VAL A 55 -7.73 26.83 0.70
C VAL A 55 -7.07 28.00 -0.01
N ALA A 56 -7.62 28.43 -1.14
CA ALA A 56 -7.07 29.53 -1.91
C ALA A 56 -8.19 30.30 -2.62
N PRO A 57 -8.03 31.63 -2.80
CA PRO A 57 -9.00 32.47 -3.50
C PRO A 57 -9.09 32.15 -5.00
N SER A 58 -8.06 31.52 -5.58
CA SER A 58 -8.09 30.99 -6.93
C SER A 58 -7.49 29.59 -6.98
N PHE A 59 -7.93 28.79 -7.95
CA PHE A 59 -7.55 27.37 -8.09
C PHE A 59 -6.03 27.15 -8.16
N PHE A 60 -5.29 28.06 -8.80
CA PHE A 60 -3.83 27.98 -8.99
C PHE A 60 -3.04 28.92 -8.06
N SER A 61 -3.69 29.65 -7.15
CA SER A 61 -2.98 30.58 -6.27
C SER A 61 -2.09 29.82 -5.30
N LEU A 62 -0.81 30.22 -5.23
CA LEU A 62 0.16 29.75 -4.23
C LEU A 62 0.02 30.46 -2.88
N HIS A 63 -0.75 31.55 -2.83
CA HIS A 63 -1.08 32.29 -1.62
C HIS A 63 -2.44 31.83 -1.10
N GLY A 64 -2.46 31.19 0.06
CA GLY A 64 -3.64 30.62 0.71
C GLY A 64 -3.27 29.95 2.04
N VAL A 65 -4.19 29.17 2.61
CA VAL A 65 -3.92 28.40 3.83
C VAL A 65 -3.37 27.03 3.43
N ASN A 66 -2.13 26.76 3.81
CA ASN A 66 -1.44 25.51 3.50
C ASN A 66 -1.83 24.40 4.48
N GLY A 67 -1.59 23.14 4.13
CA GLY A 67 -1.86 21.99 5.00
C GLY A 67 -1.12 22.08 6.35
N PHE A 68 0.08 22.67 6.39
CA PHE A 68 0.82 22.91 7.64
C PHE A 68 0.15 23.92 8.57
N ASP A 69 -0.46 24.98 8.03
CA ASP A 69 -1.20 25.96 8.83
C ASP A 69 -2.45 25.32 9.47
N VAL A 70 -3.06 24.34 8.77
CA VAL A 70 -4.18 23.53 9.29
C VAL A 70 -3.74 22.62 10.43
N LEU A 71 -2.54 22.05 10.36
CA LEU A 71 -1.96 21.19 11.40
C LEU A 71 -1.53 21.96 12.66
N SER A 72 -1.14 23.23 12.48
CA SER A 72 -0.57 24.08 13.54
C SER A 72 -1.63 24.82 14.37
N PHE A 73 -2.92 24.63 14.08
CA PHE A 73 -4.03 25.40 14.68
C PHE A 73 -3.85 26.92 14.58
N ASP A 74 -3.19 27.41 13.52
CA ASP A 74 -2.85 28.82 13.36
C ASP A 74 -4.11 29.70 13.23
N ALA A 75 -3.99 30.98 13.62
CA ALA A 75 -5.09 31.95 13.61
C ALA A 75 -5.71 32.13 12.21
N LYS A 76 -4.93 31.90 11.13
CA LYS A 76 -5.42 31.89 9.74
C LYS A 76 -6.36 30.71 9.43
N ALA A 77 -6.13 29.53 10.02
CA ALA A 77 -6.98 28.35 9.86
C ALA A 77 -8.31 28.47 10.63
N GLN A 78 -8.33 29.28 11.68
CA GLN A 78 -9.55 29.65 12.41
C GLN A 78 -10.32 30.77 11.69
N ALA A 79 -9.61 31.77 11.14
CA ALA A 79 -10.19 32.85 10.36
C ALA A 79 -10.83 32.36 9.03
N ALA A 80 -10.22 31.37 8.38
CA ALA A 80 -10.75 30.76 7.14
C ALA A 80 -11.87 29.73 7.39
N LYS A 81 -12.35 29.56 8.64
CA LYS A 81 -13.39 28.59 9.04
C LYS A 81 -13.23 27.22 8.36
N ILE A 82 -12.01 26.66 8.42
CA ILE A 82 -11.71 25.38 7.76
C ILE A 82 -12.64 24.30 8.33
N THR A 83 -13.55 23.83 7.48
CA THR A 83 -14.50 22.76 7.77
C THR A 83 -13.78 21.54 8.30
N ILE A 84 -14.34 20.93 9.36
CA ILE A 84 -13.79 19.76 10.06
C ILE A 84 -13.35 18.67 9.06
N THR A 85 -14.11 18.47 7.99
CA THR A 85 -13.84 17.51 6.92
C THR A 85 -12.48 17.69 6.24
N SER A 86 -12.08 18.93 5.91
CA SER A 86 -10.78 19.20 5.29
C SER A 86 -9.62 18.97 6.26
N ARG A 87 -9.84 19.21 7.56
CA ARG A 87 -8.82 18.94 8.59
C ARG A 87 -8.58 17.44 8.73
N VAL A 88 -9.67 16.67 8.82
CA VAL A 88 -9.60 15.20 8.89
C VAL A 88 -8.83 14.65 7.69
N PHE A 89 -9.12 15.13 6.48
CA PHE A 89 -8.37 14.73 5.28
C PHE A 89 -6.87 15.01 5.40
N VAL A 90 -6.47 16.21 5.82
CA VAL A 90 -5.06 16.59 6.00
C VAL A 90 -4.34 15.67 7.00
N TYR A 91 -4.97 15.37 8.14
CA TYR A 91 -4.41 14.44 9.12
C TYR A 91 -4.28 13.01 8.56
N LEU A 92 -5.28 12.55 7.79
CA LEU A 92 -5.24 11.24 7.16
C LEU A 92 -4.10 11.14 6.12
N VAL A 93 -3.91 12.17 5.29
CA VAL A 93 -2.80 12.25 4.33
C VAL A 93 -1.45 12.27 5.05
N LEU A 94 -1.32 13.05 6.13
CA LEU A 94 -0.09 13.12 6.90
C LEU A 94 0.25 11.78 7.56
N ILE A 95 -0.68 11.23 8.34
CA ILE A 95 -0.44 10.03 9.16
C ILE A 95 -0.31 8.79 8.26
N PHE A 96 -1.24 8.59 7.34
CA PHE A 96 -1.28 7.36 6.56
C PHE A 96 -0.59 7.48 5.20
N GLY A 97 -0.80 8.61 4.53
CA GLY A 97 -0.19 8.88 3.23
C GLY A 97 1.32 9.08 3.32
N ILE A 98 1.82 9.74 4.38
CA ILE A 98 3.25 10.04 4.52
C ILE A 98 3.89 9.16 5.59
N ILE A 99 3.49 9.28 6.86
CA ILE A 99 4.20 8.64 7.97
C ILE A 99 4.14 7.12 7.85
N ALA A 100 2.94 6.55 7.78
CA ALA A 100 2.77 5.09 7.69
C ALA A 100 3.37 4.54 6.39
N SER A 101 3.23 5.25 5.27
CA SER A 101 3.82 4.84 3.99
C SER A 101 5.35 4.90 4.01
N ALA A 102 5.95 5.93 4.57
CA ALA A 102 7.40 6.02 4.76
C ALA A 102 7.91 4.94 5.74
N LEU A 103 7.21 4.70 6.85
CA LEU A 103 7.52 3.62 7.78
C LEU A 103 7.43 2.25 7.09
N ALA A 104 6.41 2.02 6.27
CA ALA A 104 6.26 0.78 5.52
C ALA A 104 7.42 0.56 4.55
N LEU A 105 7.90 1.62 3.88
CA LEU A 105 9.08 1.56 3.00
C LEU A 105 10.38 1.28 3.77
N ILE A 106 10.61 2.01 4.88
CA ILE A 106 11.85 1.88 5.67
C ILE A 106 11.93 0.51 6.35
N THR A 107 10.83 0.08 6.98
CA THR A 107 10.82 -1.17 7.75
C THR A 107 10.66 -2.41 6.87
N ARG A 108 10.22 -2.22 5.61
CA ARG A 108 9.86 -3.31 4.69
C ARG A 108 8.88 -4.33 5.31
N ARG A 109 8.07 -3.91 6.29
CA ARG A 109 7.13 -4.78 7.02
C ARG A 109 5.76 -4.78 6.36
N TRP A 110 5.27 -5.97 6.03
CA TRP A 110 3.95 -6.17 5.43
C TRP A 110 2.78 -5.68 6.29
N VAL A 111 2.88 -5.75 7.62
CA VAL A 111 1.83 -5.23 8.52
C VAL A 111 1.68 -3.71 8.36
N LEU A 112 2.77 -2.98 8.14
CA LEU A 112 2.72 -1.53 7.92
C LEU A 112 2.15 -1.19 6.55
N ALA A 113 2.36 -2.04 5.53
CA ALA A 113 1.71 -1.90 4.23
C ALA A 113 0.17 -2.01 4.33
N TRP A 114 -0.34 -2.89 5.19
CA TRP A 114 -1.78 -2.97 5.49
C TRP A 114 -2.31 -1.71 6.17
N ILE A 115 -1.57 -1.17 7.13
CA ILE A 115 -1.98 0.07 7.82
C ILE A 115 -2.00 1.25 6.84
N ALA A 116 -0.97 1.36 5.99
CA ALA A 116 -0.90 2.38 4.94
C ALA A 116 -2.02 2.21 3.91
N LEU A 117 -2.37 0.97 3.54
CA LEU A 117 -3.51 0.66 2.68
C LEU A 117 -4.84 1.11 3.30
N CYS A 118 -5.15 0.65 4.51
CA CYS A 118 -6.41 1.00 5.18
C CYS A 118 -6.53 2.51 5.35
N GLY A 119 -5.45 3.17 5.77
CA GLY A 119 -5.42 4.61 5.94
C GLY A 119 -5.59 5.39 4.63
N SER A 120 -4.95 4.96 3.55
CA SER A 120 -5.14 5.58 2.23
C SER A 120 -6.56 5.34 1.67
N MET A 121 -7.15 4.16 1.87
CA MET A 121 -8.54 3.88 1.51
C MET A 121 -9.53 4.78 2.25
N VAL A 122 -9.33 5.03 3.56
CA VAL A 122 -10.18 5.94 4.35
C VAL A 122 -9.97 7.41 3.96
N SER A 123 -8.77 7.76 3.49
CA SER A 123 -8.45 9.12 3.04
C SER A 123 -9.24 9.53 1.79
N VAL A 124 -9.56 8.58 0.90
CA VAL A 124 -10.31 8.85 -0.35
C VAL A 124 -11.70 9.42 -0.08
N PRO A 125 -12.62 8.76 0.65
CA PRO A 125 -13.94 9.32 0.93
C PRO A 125 -13.84 10.60 1.76
N ALA A 126 -12.85 10.73 2.66
CA ALA A 126 -12.63 11.98 3.39
C ALA A 126 -12.26 13.15 2.45
N GLY A 127 -11.41 12.92 1.45
CA GLY A 127 -11.04 13.92 0.45
C GLY A 127 -12.19 14.27 -0.49
N VAL A 128 -12.98 13.27 -0.90
CA VAL A 128 -14.22 13.49 -1.66
C VAL A 128 -15.22 14.28 -0.83
N LEU A 129 -15.44 13.94 0.45
CA LEU A 129 -16.33 14.69 1.34
C LEU A 129 -15.85 16.13 1.55
N ALA A 130 -14.53 16.36 1.64
CA ALA A 130 -13.95 17.69 1.76
C ALA A 130 -14.19 18.52 0.50
N TRP A 131 -14.07 17.90 -0.69
CA TRP A 131 -14.46 18.52 -1.96
C TRP A 131 -15.96 18.87 -1.95
N TRP A 132 -16.82 17.88 -1.68
CA TRP A 132 -18.28 18.06 -1.70
C TRP A 132 -18.75 19.14 -0.74
N SER A 133 -18.24 19.14 0.49
CA SER A 133 -18.59 20.14 1.52
C SER A 133 -18.30 21.57 1.10
N ARG A 134 -17.39 21.79 0.14
CA ARG A 134 -17.08 23.11 -0.44
C ARG A 134 -17.86 23.45 -1.70
N ASN A 135 -18.33 22.44 -2.44
CA ASN A 135 -19.06 22.65 -3.70
C ASN A 135 -20.58 22.72 -3.53
N THR A 136 -21.11 22.40 -2.34
CA THR A 136 -22.54 22.56 -2.04
C THR A 136 -22.87 24.02 -1.69
N PRO A 137 -23.63 24.74 -2.53
CA PRO A 137 -24.06 26.11 -2.24
C PRO A 137 -24.99 26.11 -1.01
N GLY A 138 -24.67 26.91 0.01
CA GLY A 138 -25.51 27.10 1.20
C GLY A 138 -24.89 26.71 2.55
N LEU A 139 -23.89 25.83 2.59
CA LEU A 139 -23.21 25.45 3.85
C LEU A 139 -22.14 26.47 4.29
N ASN A 140 -21.53 27.17 3.33
CA ASN A 140 -20.39 28.08 3.55
C ASN A 140 -20.70 29.53 3.15
N ALA A 141 -21.97 29.85 2.86
CA ALA A 141 -22.37 31.20 2.52
C ALA A 141 -22.26 32.09 3.76
N LEU A 142 -21.24 32.94 3.81
CA LEU A 142 -21.12 33.95 4.85
C LEU A 142 -22.21 35.00 4.61
N THR A 143 -23.11 35.18 5.57
CA THR A 143 -24.05 36.30 5.54
C THR A 143 -23.32 37.57 5.95
N GLY A 144 -23.35 38.59 5.09
CA GLY A 144 -22.76 39.89 5.42
C GLY A 144 -23.55 40.62 6.49
N PRO A 145 -22.99 41.71 7.04
CA PRO A 145 -23.73 42.62 7.94
C PRO A 145 -25.09 43.06 7.37
N ASP A 146 -25.21 43.04 6.04
CA ASP A 146 -26.35 43.50 5.26
C ASP A 146 -27.39 42.39 4.97
N GLY A 147 -27.24 41.19 5.56
CA GLY A 147 -28.15 40.06 5.33
C GLY A 147 -28.03 39.38 3.96
N LYS A 148 -27.16 39.90 3.06
CA LYS A 148 -26.89 39.32 1.75
C LYS A 148 -25.77 38.27 1.83
N PRO A 149 -25.81 37.20 0.99
CA PRO A 149 -24.69 36.28 0.86
C PRO A 149 -23.45 37.04 0.36
N LEU A 150 -22.34 36.98 1.08
CA LEU A 150 -21.04 37.40 0.54
C LEU A 150 -20.69 36.51 -0.68
N PRO A 151 -19.83 37.01 -1.60
CA PRO A 151 -19.21 36.14 -2.60
C PRO A 151 -18.60 34.91 -1.91
N PRO A 152 -18.72 33.72 -2.53
CA PRO A 152 -18.35 32.47 -1.88
C PRO A 152 -16.92 32.55 -1.35
N PRO A 153 -16.70 32.27 -0.04
CA PRO A 153 -15.37 32.33 0.54
C PRO A 153 -14.57 31.15 -0.01
N ASP A 154 -13.59 31.45 -0.86
CA ASP A 154 -12.49 30.60 -1.33
C ASP A 154 -12.85 29.17 -1.82
N GLY A 155 -12.60 28.92 -3.11
CA GLY A 155 -12.87 27.63 -3.76
C GLY A 155 -11.95 26.48 -3.35
N VAL A 156 -12.20 25.29 -3.92
CA VAL A 156 -11.28 24.14 -3.79
C VAL A 156 -9.94 24.48 -4.42
N ALA A 157 -8.88 24.42 -3.63
CA ALA A 157 -7.51 24.67 -4.09
C ALA A 157 -6.85 23.40 -4.63
N ILE A 158 -5.88 23.58 -5.53
CA ILE A 158 -5.17 22.49 -6.21
C ILE A 158 -4.47 21.53 -5.24
N GLY A 159 -4.05 21.99 -4.05
CA GLY A 159 -3.45 21.14 -3.02
C GLY A 159 -4.35 19.98 -2.59
N LEU A 160 -5.66 20.21 -2.48
CA LEU A 160 -6.63 19.18 -2.10
C LEU A 160 -6.82 18.14 -3.21
N VAL A 161 -6.85 18.58 -4.47
CA VAL A 161 -7.00 17.70 -5.63
C VAL A 161 -5.75 16.82 -5.80
N ILE A 162 -4.56 17.41 -5.72
CA ILE A 162 -3.30 16.65 -5.79
C ILE A 162 -3.21 15.66 -4.63
N GLY A 163 -3.61 16.07 -3.42
CA GLY A 163 -3.65 15.20 -2.25
C GLY A 163 -4.59 14.02 -2.44
N LEU A 164 -5.78 14.26 -3.00
CA LEU A 164 -6.76 13.22 -3.29
C LEU A 164 -6.22 12.21 -4.32
N ILE A 165 -5.63 12.70 -5.41
CA ILE A 165 -5.00 11.85 -6.43
C ILE A 165 -3.87 11.02 -5.79
N ALA A 166 -3.02 11.65 -4.97
CA ALA A 166 -1.92 10.97 -4.31
C ALA A 166 -2.40 9.82 -3.41
N VAL A 167 -3.45 10.03 -2.60
CA VAL A 167 -3.97 8.95 -1.73
C VAL A 167 -4.66 7.83 -2.53
N VAL A 168 -5.31 8.14 -3.66
CA VAL A 168 -5.85 7.12 -4.57
C VAL A 168 -4.71 6.26 -5.15
N VAL A 169 -3.63 6.91 -5.61
CA VAL A 169 -2.45 6.22 -6.13
C VAL A 169 -1.80 5.35 -5.04
N LEU A 170 -1.65 5.87 -3.83
CA LEU A 170 -1.12 5.12 -2.68
C LEU A 170 -2.00 3.92 -2.36
N ALA A 171 -3.32 4.08 -2.30
CA ALA A 171 -4.25 2.98 -2.03
C ALA A 171 -4.12 1.87 -3.07
N PHE A 172 -4.06 2.21 -4.36
CA PHE A 172 -3.87 1.23 -5.43
C PHE A 172 -2.54 0.47 -5.32
N HIS A 173 -1.44 1.20 -5.09
CA HIS A 173 -0.11 0.58 -4.99
C HIS A 173 0.01 -0.31 -3.75
N TRP A 174 -0.50 0.14 -2.60
CA TRP A 174 -0.50 -0.68 -1.38
C TRP A 174 -1.40 -1.90 -1.50
N ALA A 175 -2.57 -1.78 -2.12
CA ALA A 175 -3.45 -2.92 -2.40
C ALA A 175 -2.73 -3.99 -3.24
N ARG A 176 -2.04 -3.56 -4.29
CA ARG A 176 -1.27 -4.46 -5.16
C ARG A 176 -0.10 -5.12 -4.43
N VAL A 177 0.62 -4.37 -3.57
CA VAL A 177 1.71 -4.90 -2.74
C VAL A 177 1.18 -5.97 -1.79
N VAL A 178 0.09 -5.68 -1.09
CA VAL A 178 -0.54 -6.62 -0.15
C VAL A 178 -0.98 -7.90 -0.88
N TRP A 179 -1.61 -7.76 -2.05
CA TRP A 179 -2.12 -8.91 -2.81
C TRP A 179 -1.01 -9.82 -3.34
N SER A 180 0.13 -9.25 -3.75
CA SER A 180 1.25 -10.04 -4.27
C SER A 180 1.81 -11.03 -3.24
N ARG A 181 1.81 -10.68 -1.95
CA ARG A 181 2.29 -11.57 -0.88
C ARG A 181 1.31 -12.72 -0.62
N ASN A 182 0.00 -12.45 -0.65
CA ASN A 182 -1.04 -13.46 -0.45
C ASN A 182 -0.94 -14.56 -1.53
N ALA A 183 -0.66 -14.19 -2.77
CA ALA A 183 -0.46 -15.15 -3.86
C ALA A 183 0.74 -16.08 -3.63
N HIS A 184 1.86 -15.58 -3.09
CA HIS A 184 3.03 -16.42 -2.78
C HIS A 184 2.77 -17.44 -1.68
N GLN A 185 2.00 -17.08 -0.65
CA GLN A 185 1.63 -18.03 0.41
C GLN A 185 0.80 -19.20 -0.14
N LEU A 186 -0.16 -18.90 -1.03
CA LEU A 186 -0.98 -19.92 -1.69
C LEU A 186 -0.17 -20.85 -2.59
N VAL A 187 0.83 -20.33 -3.31
CA VAL A 187 1.72 -21.15 -4.14
C VAL A 187 2.56 -22.10 -3.29
N LEU A 188 3.11 -21.64 -2.17
CA LEU A 188 3.88 -22.48 -1.25
C LEU A 188 3.00 -23.56 -0.59
N GLU A 189 1.76 -23.25 -0.23
CA GLU A 189 0.81 -24.25 0.29
C GLU A 189 0.45 -25.29 -0.76
N ASN A 190 0.20 -24.89 -2.01
CA ASN A 190 -0.08 -25.83 -3.10
C ASN A 190 1.12 -26.75 -3.39
N GLN A 191 2.34 -26.22 -3.38
CA GLN A 191 3.55 -27.04 -3.55
C GLN A 191 3.69 -28.09 -2.45
N ARG A 192 3.40 -27.73 -1.18
CA ARG A 192 3.42 -28.70 -0.06
C ARG A 192 2.37 -29.79 -0.24
N ARG A 193 1.16 -29.43 -0.71
CA ARG A 193 0.09 -30.39 -1.00
C ARG A 193 0.48 -31.35 -2.12
N GLU A 194 1.06 -30.85 -3.21
CA GLU A 194 1.52 -31.70 -4.32
C GLU A 194 2.70 -32.60 -3.93
N ALA A 195 3.60 -32.14 -3.06
CA ALA A 195 4.69 -32.97 -2.54
C ALA A 195 4.15 -34.11 -1.67
N ALA A 196 3.20 -33.82 -0.77
CA ALA A 196 2.55 -34.83 0.05
C ALA A 196 1.76 -35.85 -0.81
N ALA A 197 1.02 -35.39 -1.82
CA ALA A 197 0.31 -36.27 -2.75
C ALA A 197 1.26 -37.20 -3.53
N ARG A 198 2.42 -36.69 -3.96
CA ARG A 198 3.47 -37.49 -4.63
C ARG A 198 4.08 -38.55 -3.71
N GLU A 199 4.28 -38.22 -2.43
CA GLU A 199 4.77 -39.19 -1.43
C GLU A 199 3.72 -40.28 -1.15
N GLU A 200 2.44 -39.91 -1.01
CA GLU A 200 1.34 -40.86 -0.83
C GLU A 200 1.21 -41.83 -2.02
N GLU A 201 1.30 -41.33 -3.26
CA GLU A 201 1.30 -42.18 -4.46
C GLU A 201 2.49 -43.14 -4.48
N ARG A 202 3.67 -42.67 -4.06
CA ARG A 202 4.88 -43.50 -3.99
C ARG A 202 4.73 -44.59 -2.91
N MET A 203 4.20 -44.25 -1.74
CA MET A 203 3.89 -45.22 -0.67
C MET A 203 2.86 -46.24 -1.14
N ARG A 204 1.78 -45.80 -1.79
CA ARG A 204 0.74 -46.68 -2.32
C ARG A 204 1.30 -47.70 -3.32
N ARG A 205 2.17 -47.27 -4.25
CA ARG A 205 2.84 -48.17 -5.21
C ARG A 205 3.75 -49.20 -4.53
N LEU A 206 4.37 -48.86 -3.40
CA LEU A 206 5.21 -49.78 -2.63
C LEU A 206 4.41 -50.80 -1.83
N THR A 207 3.16 -50.47 -1.46
CA THR A 207 2.26 -51.38 -0.72
C THR A 207 1.45 -52.31 -1.63
N ASP A 208 1.26 -51.96 -2.91
CA ASP A 208 0.51 -52.76 -3.89
C ASP A 208 1.19 -54.05 -4.47
N PRO A 209 2.50 -54.35 -4.32
CA PRO A 209 3.07 -55.55 -4.93
C PRO A 209 2.62 -56.86 -4.26
N ILE A 210 2.06 -56.82 -3.04
CA ILE A 210 1.61 -58.04 -2.32
C ILE A 210 0.29 -58.59 -2.88
N ARG A 211 -0.48 -57.81 -3.66
CA ARG A 211 -1.77 -58.28 -4.21
C ARG A 211 -1.64 -59.15 -5.45
N HIS A 212 -0.54 -59.04 -6.19
CA HIS A 212 -0.35 -59.81 -7.43
C HIS A 212 0.22 -61.23 -7.19
N GLU A 213 0.87 -61.49 -6.04
CA GLU A 213 1.47 -62.80 -5.74
C GLU A 213 0.43 -63.80 -5.19
N SER A 214 -0.58 -63.32 -4.44
CA SER A 214 -1.66 -64.18 -3.94
C SER A 214 -2.69 -64.62 -4.99
N ALA A 215 -2.62 -64.08 -6.22
CA ALA A 215 -3.51 -64.46 -7.32
C ALA A 215 -2.87 -65.47 -8.28
N SER A 216 -1.56 -65.75 -8.15
CA SER A 216 -0.84 -66.73 -8.96
C SER A 216 -0.58 -68.06 -8.25
N GLU A 217 -0.93 -68.20 -6.97
CA GLU A 217 -0.78 -69.45 -6.20
C GLU A 217 -2.03 -70.35 -6.20
N ASP A 218 -3.14 -69.91 -6.83
CA ASP A 218 -4.42 -70.64 -6.85
C ASP A 218 -4.77 -71.30 -8.22
N ASP A 219 -3.86 -71.26 -9.22
CA ASP A 219 -3.95 -72.02 -10.49
C ASP A 219 -2.86 -73.11 -10.58
#